data_AF-A0A7C9UWM3-F1
#
_entry.id   AF-A0A7C9UWM3-F1
#
_cell.length_a   1.000
_cell.length_b   1.000
_cell.length_c   1.000
_cell.angle_alpha   90.00
_cell.angle_beta   90.00
_cell.angle_gamma   90.00
#
_symmetry.space_group_name_H-M   'P 1'
#
loop_
_entity.id
_entity.type
_entity.pdbx_description
1 polymer ?
#
loop_
_entity_poly.entity_id
_entity_poly.type
_entity_poly.pdbx_seq_one_letter_code
_entity_poly.pdbx_strand_id
1 'polypeptide(L)'
;MVDWSAEARPKHGRDSIWWTCVERGPGGLVERATANPPTRAEAETQLADLLSDLAARGLTVLCGFDFTFGFPAGFASRLGAKDWRGVWRRIASEIKDGADNANNRFAVADLLNRQVSGRAAPFWGRPAALETAHLSATKADTAGLAERRLTEQRASNTKPVWQIAYAGSVGSQTLTGLPRLEALRRHPWLAEVTRVWPFETGLKTLSKSSDWRVVLAEVYPGLLPVAATAGEIKDKAQVTALARHYARLDDDGRLGALFAGDPTLSVEEREIVETEEGWILGVTGPDRVDIHDWVKDPAAIYAQSFSTIRDEVELETLPEALRDVVVRITHACGMTDVVDDLSWSDGAAEAGIKALADGAPILVDAEMVAHGIIGRKLPRANRVICTLNDPSVAEAAKSLGTTRSAMAVELWRPHLEGAVVAIGNAPTALFHLLELMEEGAPRPALVLGFAVGFVGAAESKEALIQSGLPFIALRGRRGGSAMAAAAVNALAGGLE
;
A
#
# COMPACT_ATOMS: atom_id res chain seq x y z
N MET A 1 0.76 -12.18 -19.22
CA MET A 1 1.23 -12.31 -17.83
C MET A 1 0.71 -13.61 -17.28
N VAL A 2 1.52 -14.30 -16.49
CA VAL A 2 1.26 -15.64 -15.99
C VAL A 2 1.52 -15.66 -14.49
N ASP A 3 0.48 -15.93 -13.71
CA ASP A 3 0.59 -16.33 -12.31
C ASP A 3 0.76 -17.85 -12.26
N TRP A 4 1.79 -18.31 -11.56
CA TRP A 4 2.24 -19.69 -11.62
C TRP A 4 2.05 -20.40 -10.28
N SER A 5 1.54 -21.63 -10.31
CA SER A 5 1.32 -22.42 -9.09
C SER A 5 2.12 -23.71 -9.08
N ALA A 6 2.71 -23.99 -7.92
CA ALA A 6 3.36 -25.26 -7.62
C ALA A 6 2.41 -26.30 -7.00
N GLU A 7 1.09 -26.10 -7.10
CA GLU A 7 0.10 -27.06 -6.60
C GLU A 7 0.40 -28.48 -7.12
N ALA A 8 0.26 -29.49 -6.26
CA ALA A 8 0.66 -30.87 -6.59
C ALA A 8 -0.48 -31.69 -7.22
N ARG A 9 -1.63 -31.06 -7.46
CA ARG A 9 -2.84 -31.64 -8.04
C ARG A 9 -3.50 -30.63 -8.99
N PRO A 10 -4.41 -31.05 -9.87
CA PRO A 10 -5.14 -30.13 -10.73
C PRO A 10 -5.98 -29.17 -9.87
N LYS A 11 -5.95 -27.87 -10.17
CA LYS A 11 -6.65 -26.86 -9.35
C LYS A 11 -7.08 -25.65 -10.17
N HIS A 12 -8.32 -25.22 -9.93
CA HIS A 12 -8.87 -23.95 -10.42
C HIS A 12 -9.08 -22.97 -9.25
N GLY A 13 -9.25 -21.70 -9.58
CA GLY A 13 -9.61 -20.66 -8.64
C GLY A 13 -8.41 -20.10 -7.88
N ARG A 14 -8.53 -20.00 -6.56
CA ARG A 14 -7.52 -19.37 -5.71
C ARG A 14 -6.23 -20.19 -5.65
N ASP A 15 -5.09 -19.51 -5.61
CA ASP A 15 -3.74 -20.10 -5.54
C ASP A 15 -3.52 -21.19 -6.63
N SER A 16 -3.91 -20.88 -7.86
CA SER A 16 -3.80 -21.75 -9.04
C SER A 16 -3.23 -20.98 -10.23
N ILE A 17 -2.98 -21.66 -11.35
CA ILE A 17 -2.33 -21.02 -12.51
C ILE A 17 -3.33 -20.12 -13.22
N TRP A 18 -3.00 -18.85 -13.41
CA TRP A 18 -3.77 -17.93 -14.23
C TRP A 18 -2.87 -17.30 -15.29
N TRP A 19 -3.42 -17.05 -16.47
CA TRP A 19 -2.75 -16.18 -17.43
C TRP A 19 -3.74 -15.26 -18.13
N THR A 20 -3.27 -14.06 -18.42
CA THR A 20 -4.01 -13.04 -19.19
C THR A 20 -3.14 -12.48 -20.30
N CYS A 21 -3.72 -12.40 -21.49
CA CYS A 21 -3.14 -11.81 -22.69
C CYS A 21 -3.93 -10.54 -23.04
N VAL A 22 -3.22 -9.42 -23.15
CA VAL A 22 -3.74 -8.14 -23.66
C VAL A 22 -3.03 -7.85 -24.97
N GLU A 23 -3.79 -7.49 -25.99
CA GLU A 23 -3.32 -7.20 -27.34
C GLU A 23 -3.75 -5.79 -27.76
N ARG A 24 -2.90 -5.08 -28.50
CA ARG A 24 -3.26 -3.79 -29.09
C ARG A 24 -4.04 -4.04 -30.39
N GLY A 25 -5.29 -3.59 -30.43
CA GLY A 25 -6.15 -3.60 -31.62
C GLY A 25 -6.40 -2.20 -32.18
N PRO A 26 -7.17 -2.10 -33.28
CA PRO A 26 -7.51 -0.81 -33.92
C PRO A 26 -8.25 0.18 -32.99
N GLY A 27 -8.93 -0.31 -31.96
CA GLY A 27 -9.66 0.49 -30.96
C GLY A 27 -8.91 0.68 -29.63
N GLY A 28 -7.61 0.38 -29.58
CA GLY A 28 -6.80 0.42 -28.35
C GLY A 28 -6.50 -0.95 -27.76
N LEU A 29 -6.11 -0.99 -26.49
CA LEU A 29 -5.77 -2.23 -25.78
C LEU A 29 -7.02 -3.06 -25.46
N VAL A 30 -7.02 -4.33 -25.88
CA VAL A 30 -8.11 -5.28 -25.66
C VAL A 30 -7.59 -6.52 -24.95
N GLU A 31 -8.33 -7.00 -23.96
CA GLU A 31 -8.08 -8.30 -23.35
C GLU A 31 -8.44 -9.39 -24.36
N ARG A 32 -7.42 -10.08 -24.88
CA ARG A 32 -7.59 -11.14 -25.87
C ARG A 32 -8.13 -12.41 -25.24
N ALA A 33 -7.54 -12.81 -24.13
CA ALA A 33 -7.89 -14.04 -23.43
C ALA A 33 -7.39 -14.00 -21.98
N THR A 34 -8.18 -14.62 -21.10
CA THR A 34 -7.80 -14.95 -19.73
C THR A 34 -8.20 -16.39 -19.47
N ALA A 35 -7.28 -17.20 -18.94
CA ALA A 35 -7.54 -18.61 -18.64
C ALA A 35 -7.00 -19.02 -17.27
N ASN A 36 -7.57 -20.10 -16.74
CA ASN A 36 -7.19 -20.73 -15.48
C ASN A 36 -6.95 -22.23 -15.71
N PRO A 37 -5.87 -22.61 -16.41
CA PRO A 37 -5.57 -24.01 -16.64
C PRO A 37 -5.37 -24.74 -15.31
N PRO A 38 -5.96 -25.94 -15.13
CA PRO A 38 -5.85 -26.68 -13.89
C PRO A 38 -4.44 -27.27 -13.67
N THR A 39 -3.65 -27.42 -14.73
CA THR A 39 -2.33 -28.08 -14.69
C THR A 39 -1.25 -27.29 -15.40
N ARG A 40 0.02 -27.48 -14.98
CA ARG A 40 1.19 -26.85 -15.60
C ARG A 40 1.41 -27.32 -17.03
N ALA A 41 1.10 -28.57 -17.34
CA ALA A 41 1.19 -29.11 -18.70
C ALA A 41 0.16 -28.46 -19.64
N GLU A 42 -1.06 -28.26 -19.16
CA GLU A 42 -2.09 -27.56 -19.94
C GLU A 42 -1.73 -26.08 -20.12
N ALA A 43 -1.23 -25.42 -19.07
CA ALA A 43 -0.74 -24.05 -19.15
C ALA A 43 0.40 -23.90 -20.18
N GLU A 44 1.38 -24.80 -20.17
CA GLU A 44 2.47 -24.82 -21.14
C GLU A 44 1.95 -24.95 -22.57
N THR A 45 1.03 -25.88 -22.82
CA THR A 45 0.43 -26.11 -24.15
C THR A 45 -0.31 -24.87 -24.63
N GLN A 46 -1.19 -24.31 -23.80
CA GLN A 46 -1.93 -23.09 -24.13
C GLN A 46 -1.02 -21.90 -24.41
N LEU A 47 0.05 -21.73 -23.63
CA LEU A 47 1.02 -20.66 -23.84
C LEU A 47 1.85 -20.90 -25.10
N ALA A 48 2.26 -22.13 -25.40
CA ALA A 48 3.00 -22.45 -26.62
C ALA A 48 2.16 -22.15 -27.87
N ASP A 49 0.89 -22.54 -27.88
CA ASP A 49 -0.05 -22.27 -28.97
C ASP A 49 -0.28 -20.76 -29.14
N LEU A 50 -0.57 -20.06 -28.05
CA LEU A 50 -0.81 -18.62 -28.07
C LEU A 50 0.42 -17.84 -28.55
N LEU A 51 1.59 -18.12 -27.99
CA LEU A 51 2.82 -17.42 -28.35
C LEU A 51 3.21 -17.71 -29.80
N SER A 52 2.97 -18.93 -30.28
CA SER A 52 3.25 -19.29 -31.67
C SER A 52 2.32 -18.56 -32.64
N ASP A 53 1.02 -18.46 -32.35
CA ASP A 53 0.07 -17.66 -33.16
C ASP A 53 0.48 -16.19 -33.23
N LEU A 54 0.77 -15.58 -32.07
CA LEU A 54 1.15 -14.17 -32.00
C LEU A 54 2.46 -13.91 -32.75
N ALA A 55 3.46 -14.78 -32.60
CA ALA A 55 4.73 -14.67 -33.31
C ALA A 55 4.55 -14.86 -34.83
N ALA A 56 3.72 -15.81 -35.27
CA ALA A 56 3.42 -16.04 -36.68
C ALA A 56 2.72 -14.85 -37.34
N ARG A 57 1.92 -14.10 -36.57
CA ARG A 57 1.29 -12.83 -36.99
C ARG A 57 2.25 -11.63 -36.96
N GLY A 58 3.53 -11.86 -36.62
CA GLY A 58 4.56 -10.82 -36.55
C GLY A 58 4.44 -9.90 -35.34
N LEU A 59 3.66 -10.28 -34.33
CA LEU A 59 3.56 -9.50 -33.09
C LEU A 59 4.76 -9.75 -32.20
N THR A 60 5.11 -8.73 -31.41
CA THR A 60 6.13 -8.81 -30.38
C THR A 60 5.44 -8.91 -29.02
N VAL A 61 5.82 -9.89 -28.22
CA VAL A 61 5.12 -10.28 -26.99
C VAL A 61 6.06 -10.24 -25.80
N LEU A 62 5.66 -9.52 -24.75
CA LEU A 62 6.20 -9.68 -23.40
C LEU A 62 5.40 -10.77 -22.67
N CYS A 63 6.04 -11.87 -22.32
CA CYS A 63 5.47 -12.95 -21.52
C CYS A 63 6.10 -12.95 -20.13
N GLY A 64 5.44 -12.27 -19.18
CA GLY A 64 5.87 -12.21 -17.78
C GLY A 64 5.37 -13.40 -16.95
N PHE A 65 6.23 -13.99 -16.12
CA PHE A 65 5.91 -15.08 -15.19
C PHE A 65 6.18 -14.70 -13.72
N ASP A 66 5.26 -15.07 -12.82
CA ASP A 66 5.38 -14.86 -11.38
C ASP A 66 6.15 -16.01 -10.68
N PHE A 67 7.44 -16.12 -10.99
CA PHE A 67 8.42 -16.92 -10.23
C PHE A 67 9.84 -16.55 -10.65
N THR A 68 10.85 -16.94 -9.86
CA THR A 68 12.23 -16.53 -10.12
C THR A 68 12.86 -17.25 -11.31
N PHE A 69 13.58 -16.51 -12.14
CA PHE A 69 14.30 -17.10 -13.29
C PHE A 69 15.72 -17.56 -12.94
N GLY A 70 16.32 -17.01 -11.89
CA GLY A 70 17.67 -17.35 -11.46
C GLY A 70 17.78 -17.65 -9.97
N PHE A 71 19.01 -17.86 -9.54
CA PHE A 71 19.37 -18.19 -8.17
C PHE A 71 20.50 -17.26 -7.70
N PRO A 72 20.61 -16.98 -6.39
CA PRO A 72 21.70 -16.17 -5.84
C PRO A 72 23.09 -16.61 -6.32
N ALA A 73 23.95 -15.61 -6.53
CA ALA A 73 25.28 -15.79 -7.12
C ALA A 73 26.10 -16.91 -6.46
N GLY A 74 26.77 -17.72 -7.28
CA GLY A 74 27.55 -18.88 -6.87
C GLY A 74 26.77 -20.20 -6.75
N PHE A 75 25.46 -20.20 -6.99
CA PHE A 75 24.66 -21.44 -7.04
C PHE A 75 25.02 -22.28 -8.27
N ALA A 76 25.13 -21.65 -9.45
CA ALA A 76 25.44 -22.33 -10.70
C ALA A 76 26.79 -23.05 -10.65
N SER A 77 27.82 -22.35 -10.14
CA SER A 77 29.17 -22.91 -10.03
C SER A 77 29.22 -24.10 -9.07
N ARG A 78 28.53 -24.03 -7.92
CA ARG A 78 28.42 -25.16 -6.96
C ARG A 78 27.64 -26.35 -7.52
N LEU A 79 26.69 -26.11 -8.42
CA LEU A 79 25.98 -27.16 -9.14
C LEU A 79 26.83 -27.78 -10.29
N GLY A 80 28.00 -27.21 -10.59
CA GLY A 80 28.83 -27.58 -11.74
C GLY A 80 28.25 -27.12 -13.08
N ALA A 81 27.31 -26.16 -13.06
CA ALA A 81 26.76 -25.53 -14.26
C ALA A 81 27.70 -24.41 -14.73
N LYS A 82 27.85 -24.27 -16.05
CA LYS A 82 28.67 -23.20 -16.65
C LYS A 82 27.98 -21.83 -16.64
N ASP A 83 26.65 -21.83 -16.72
CA ASP A 83 25.80 -20.67 -16.86
C ASP A 83 24.38 -20.97 -16.35
N TRP A 84 23.50 -19.96 -16.34
CA TRP A 84 22.08 -20.11 -16.00
C TRP A 84 21.38 -21.21 -16.84
N ARG A 85 21.75 -21.38 -18.12
CA ARG A 85 21.17 -22.45 -18.99
C ARG A 85 21.53 -23.84 -18.49
N GLY A 86 22.75 -24.01 -17.96
CA GLY A 86 23.17 -25.23 -17.30
C GLY A 86 22.31 -25.54 -16.07
N VAL A 87 21.98 -24.52 -15.27
CA VAL A 87 21.10 -24.67 -14.11
C VAL A 87 19.68 -25.06 -14.53
N TRP A 88 19.09 -24.35 -15.50
CA TRP A 88 17.75 -24.65 -16.02
C TRP A 88 17.67 -26.07 -16.58
N ARG A 89 18.62 -26.47 -17.44
CA ARG A 89 18.67 -27.83 -17.98
C ARG A 89 18.83 -28.88 -16.89
N ARG A 90 19.62 -28.60 -15.86
CA ARG A 90 19.78 -29.51 -14.73
C ARG A 90 18.45 -29.69 -14.00
N ILE A 91 17.79 -28.61 -13.61
CA ILE A 91 16.49 -28.66 -12.93
C ILE A 91 15.44 -29.36 -13.81
N ALA A 92 15.36 -29.02 -15.10
CA ALA A 92 14.44 -29.63 -16.05
C ALA A 92 14.68 -31.14 -16.22
N SER A 93 15.92 -31.62 -16.09
CA SER A 93 16.23 -33.06 -16.16
C SER A 93 15.87 -33.84 -14.89
N GLU A 94 15.85 -33.18 -13.73
CA GLU A 94 15.61 -33.82 -12.42
C GLU A 94 14.14 -33.75 -12.00
N ILE A 95 13.45 -32.67 -12.39
CA ILE A 95 12.03 -32.46 -12.08
C ILE A 95 11.18 -33.39 -12.95
N LYS A 96 10.41 -34.24 -12.28
CA LYS A 96 9.32 -35.01 -12.84
C LYS A 96 8.03 -34.31 -12.44
N ASP A 97 7.26 -33.88 -13.42
CA ASP A 97 6.02 -33.16 -13.23
C ASP A 97 4.94 -33.70 -14.18
N GLY A 98 4.03 -34.47 -13.61
CA GLY A 98 2.99 -35.21 -14.32
C GLY A 98 1.91 -34.32 -14.90
N ALA A 99 1.13 -34.87 -15.84
CA ALA A 99 -0.01 -34.19 -16.44
C ALA A 99 -1.10 -33.84 -15.41
N ASP A 100 -1.10 -34.47 -14.24
CA ASP A 100 -1.97 -34.24 -13.09
C ASP A 100 -1.35 -33.33 -12.02
N ASN A 101 -0.25 -32.62 -12.34
CA ASN A 101 0.58 -31.84 -11.42
C ASN A 101 1.32 -32.63 -10.34
N ALA A 102 1.26 -33.97 -10.29
CA ALA A 102 2.06 -34.74 -9.34
C ALA A 102 3.55 -34.53 -9.65
N ASN A 103 4.35 -34.12 -8.66
CA ASN A 103 5.73 -33.73 -8.89
C ASN A 103 6.68 -34.11 -7.75
N ASN A 104 7.97 -34.21 -8.09
CA ASN A 104 9.05 -34.61 -7.16
C ASN A 104 9.87 -33.42 -6.62
N ARG A 105 9.35 -32.18 -6.61
CA ARG A 105 10.13 -30.97 -6.31
C ARG A 105 10.90 -31.01 -4.98
N PHE A 106 10.34 -31.63 -3.94
CA PHE A 106 11.03 -31.76 -2.66
C PHE A 106 12.23 -32.71 -2.73
N ALA A 107 12.13 -33.79 -3.50
CA ALA A 107 13.24 -34.71 -3.74
C ALA A 107 14.35 -34.04 -4.59
N VAL A 108 13.96 -33.20 -5.55
CA VAL A 108 14.92 -32.40 -6.32
C VAL A 108 15.62 -31.36 -5.44
N ALA A 109 14.90 -30.67 -4.57
CA ALA A 109 15.53 -29.74 -3.63
C ALA A 109 16.50 -30.42 -2.67
N ASP A 110 16.15 -31.61 -2.16
CA ASP A 110 17.07 -32.45 -1.36
C ASP A 110 18.34 -32.82 -2.15
N LEU A 111 18.18 -33.25 -3.40
CA LEU A 111 19.29 -33.56 -4.29
C LEU A 111 20.19 -32.34 -4.55
N LEU A 112 19.59 -31.19 -4.84
CA LEU A 112 20.32 -29.94 -5.12
C LEU A 112 21.09 -29.49 -3.88
N ASN A 113 20.50 -29.56 -2.68
CA ASN A 113 21.19 -29.27 -1.43
C ASN A 113 22.40 -30.17 -1.21
N ARG A 114 22.25 -31.48 -1.45
CA ARG A 114 23.37 -32.45 -1.38
C ARG A 114 24.51 -32.07 -2.33
N GLN A 115 24.19 -31.66 -3.56
CA GLN A 115 25.20 -31.33 -4.58
C GLN A 115 25.88 -29.99 -4.31
N VAL A 116 25.12 -28.98 -3.92
CA VAL A 116 25.58 -27.60 -3.78
C VAL A 116 26.35 -27.36 -2.48
N SER A 117 25.97 -28.06 -1.39
CA SER A 117 26.57 -27.84 -0.08
C SER A 117 26.92 -29.11 0.70
N GLY A 118 26.33 -30.26 0.35
CA GLY A 118 26.39 -31.47 1.16
C GLY A 118 25.70 -31.34 2.53
N ARG A 119 24.90 -30.29 2.72
CA ARG A 119 24.18 -29.97 3.98
C ARG A 119 22.69 -29.81 3.70
N ALA A 120 21.90 -29.62 4.75
CA ALA A 120 20.46 -29.36 4.64
C ALA A 120 20.12 -27.91 4.21
N ALA A 121 20.80 -27.43 3.16
CA ALA A 121 20.84 -26.05 2.67
C ALA A 121 21.32 -25.99 1.20
N PRO A 122 20.97 -24.96 0.40
CA PRO A 122 20.25 -23.75 0.79
C PRO A 122 18.71 -23.86 0.79
N PHE A 123 18.12 -24.80 0.04
CA PHE A 123 16.66 -24.97 0.00
C PHE A 123 16.13 -25.47 1.35
N TRP A 124 14.93 -25.00 1.71
CA TRP A 124 14.25 -25.40 2.95
C TRP A 124 12.74 -25.33 2.80
N GLY A 125 12.05 -26.00 3.71
CA GLY A 125 10.60 -26.10 3.75
C GLY A 125 10.13 -27.41 3.14
N ARG A 126 9.54 -28.27 3.97
CA ARG A 126 8.90 -29.51 3.54
C ARG A 126 7.79 -29.92 4.51
N PRO A 127 6.80 -30.71 4.07
CA PRO A 127 5.86 -31.34 4.99
C PRO A 127 6.59 -32.17 6.06
N ALA A 128 6.08 -32.15 7.29
CA ALA A 128 6.69 -32.86 8.42
C ALA A 128 6.84 -34.37 8.16
N ALA A 129 5.85 -34.96 7.50
CA ALA A 129 5.80 -36.39 7.16
C ALA A 129 6.79 -36.82 6.07
N LEU A 130 7.41 -35.88 5.35
CA LEU A 130 8.37 -36.21 4.31
C LEU A 130 9.78 -36.31 4.91
N GLU A 131 10.35 -37.50 4.97
CA GLU A 131 11.74 -37.69 5.42
C GLU A 131 12.73 -37.40 4.29
N THR A 132 13.75 -36.61 4.60
CA THR A 132 14.78 -36.13 3.65
C THR A 132 16.11 -35.97 4.37
N ALA A 133 17.22 -36.24 3.69
CA ALA A 133 18.56 -36.21 4.29
C ALA A 133 19.17 -34.79 4.29
N HIS A 134 18.84 -33.98 3.29
CA HIS A 134 19.42 -32.67 3.00
C HIS A 134 18.36 -31.61 2.75
N LEU A 135 17.09 -31.83 3.10
CA LEU A 135 16.05 -30.80 3.06
C LEU A 135 15.44 -30.59 4.46
N SER A 136 15.61 -29.39 4.98
CA SER A 136 15.11 -29.02 6.31
C SER A 136 13.62 -28.63 6.26
N ALA A 137 12.88 -28.92 7.35
CA ALA A 137 11.45 -28.57 7.44
C ALA A 137 11.22 -27.08 7.69
N THR A 138 12.15 -26.42 8.38
CA THR A 138 12.16 -24.99 8.72
C THR A 138 13.38 -24.33 8.10
N LYS A 139 13.42 -22.99 8.11
CA LYS A 139 14.55 -22.22 7.59
C LYS A 139 15.87 -22.70 8.20
N ALA A 140 16.82 -23.01 7.34
CA ALA A 140 18.18 -23.40 7.67
C ALA A 140 19.17 -22.28 7.29
N ASP A 141 20.46 -22.53 7.54
CA ASP A 141 21.56 -21.75 6.96
C ASP A 141 21.51 -21.80 5.41
N THR A 142 22.09 -20.81 4.73
CA THR A 142 22.16 -20.76 3.27
C THR A 142 23.42 -21.42 2.71
N ALA A 143 24.21 -22.08 3.58
CA ALA A 143 25.50 -22.68 3.24
C ALA A 143 26.48 -21.68 2.60
N GLY A 144 26.44 -20.41 3.03
CA GLY A 144 27.28 -19.34 2.50
C GLY A 144 26.90 -18.84 1.10
N LEU A 145 25.71 -19.18 0.59
CA LEU A 145 25.08 -18.44 -0.52
C LEU A 145 24.26 -17.27 0.04
N ALA A 146 23.99 -16.24 -0.76
CA ALA A 146 23.10 -15.17 -0.31
C ALA A 146 21.67 -15.70 -0.12
N GLU A 147 20.95 -15.20 0.90
CA GLU A 147 19.55 -15.57 1.11
C GLU A 147 18.64 -15.04 -0.02
N ARG A 148 18.95 -13.84 -0.51
CA ARG A 148 18.16 -13.10 -1.49
C ARG A 148 19.06 -12.66 -2.65
N ARG A 149 18.53 -12.73 -3.87
CA ARG A 149 19.13 -12.11 -5.06
C ARG A 149 19.10 -10.58 -4.92
N LEU A 150 19.91 -9.92 -5.72
CA LEU A 150 20.03 -8.46 -5.79
C LEU A 150 18.66 -7.79 -6.06
N THR A 151 17.78 -8.42 -6.85
CA THR A 151 16.43 -7.90 -7.12
C THR A 151 15.51 -7.96 -5.89
N GLU A 152 15.57 -9.02 -5.07
CA GLU A 152 14.74 -9.14 -3.84
C GLU A 152 15.26 -8.28 -2.68
N GLN A 153 16.51 -7.84 -2.76
CA GLN A 153 17.05 -6.83 -1.83
C GLN A 153 16.46 -5.44 -2.13
N ARG A 154 15.94 -5.22 -3.34
CA ARG A 154 15.37 -3.94 -3.82
C ARG A 154 13.84 -3.94 -3.88
N ALA A 155 13.20 -5.10 -3.87
CA ALA A 155 11.75 -5.21 -3.85
C ALA A 155 11.23 -5.62 -2.46
N SER A 156 10.37 -4.79 -1.87
CA SER A 156 9.70 -5.08 -0.61
C SER A 156 8.76 -6.30 -0.75
N ASN A 157 8.53 -7.04 0.34
CA ASN A 157 7.62 -8.20 0.42
C ASN A 157 7.94 -9.43 -0.47
N THR A 158 9.01 -9.41 -1.25
CA THR A 158 9.52 -10.59 -1.98
C THR A 158 10.01 -11.68 -1.04
N LYS A 159 9.99 -12.94 -1.53
CA LYS A 159 10.42 -14.13 -0.79
C LYS A 159 11.65 -14.75 -1.47
N PRO A 160 12.59 -15.32 -0.71
CA PRO A 160 13.77 -15.94 -1.27
C PRO A 160 13.40 -17.23 -2.03
N VAL A 161 14.12 -17.49 -3.13
CA VAL A 161 13.96 -18.72 -3.94
C VAL A 161 14.24 -20.01 -3.14
N TRP A 162 14.88 -19.91 -1.98
CA TRP A 162 15.20 -21.06 -1.14
C TRP A 162 14.01 -21.71 -0.44
N GLN A 163 12.91 -20.98 -0.25
CA GLN A 163 11.71 -21.50 0.43
C GLN A 163 10.84 -22.29 -0.55
N ILE A 164 10.65 -23.60 -0.31
CA ILE A 164 9.87 -24.48 -1.19
C ILE A 164 8.58 -25.03 -0.57
N ALA A 165 8.25 -24.68 0.68
CA ALA A 165 6.96 -25.01 1.29
C ALA A 165 6.38 -23.82 2.07
N TYR A 166 5.11 -23.95 2.45
CA TYR A 166 4.33 -22.96 3.21
C TYR A 166 4.05 -21.66 2.41
N ALA A 167 3.44 -20.67 3.07
CA ALA A 167 3.07 -19.42 2.42
C ALA A 167 4.31 -18.70 1.82
N GLY A 168 4.20 -18.31 0.55
CA GLY A 168 5.28 -17.62 -0.17
C GLY A 168 6.40 -18.54 -0.65
N SER A 169 6.10 -19.81 -0.96
CA SER A 169 7.08 -20.80 -1.43
C SER A 169 7.51 -20.59 -2.89
N VAL A 170 8.21 -19.48 -3.15
CA VAL A 170 8.67 -19.13 -4.51
C VAL A 170 9.59 -20.19 -5.10
N GLY A 171 10.43 -20.82 -4.30
CA GLY A 171 11.29 -21.91 -4.77
C GLY A 171 10.53 -23.11 -5.34
N SER A 172 9.33 -23.39 -4.82
CA SER A 172 8.45 -24.43 -5.38
C SER A 172 7.91 -24.04 -6.76
N GLN A 173 7.54 -22.76 -6.93
CA GLN A 173 7.10 -22.23 -8.23
C GLN A 173 8.26 -22.24 -9.22
N THR A 174 9.46 -21.82 -8.81
CA THR A 174 10.68 -21.85 -9.61
C THR A 174 11.05 -23.26 -10.06
N LEU A 175 11.11 -24.24 -9.13
CA LEU A 175 11.47 -25.62 -9.48
C LEU A 175 10.48 -26.28 -10.44
N THR A 176 9.20 -25.91 -10.39
CA THR A 176 8.17 -26.45 -11.29
C THR A 176 7.97 -25.60 -12.56
N GLY A 177 8.36 -24.34 -12.56
CA GLY A 177 8.23 -23.39 -13.67
C GLY A 177 9.40 -23.40 -14.64
N LEU A 178 10.65 -23.49 -14.14
CA LEU A 178 11.84 -23.53 -14.99
C LEU A 178 11.83 -24.64 -16.05
N PRO A 179 11.37 -25.88 -15.77
CA PRO A 179 11.23 -26.90 -16.81
C PRO A 179 10.28 -26.50 -17.95
N ARG A 180 9.24 -25.72 -17.64
CA ARG A 180 8.23 -25.24 -18.61
C ARG A 180 8.78 -24.10 -19.46
N LEU A 181 9.54 -23.18 -18.86
CA LEU A 181 10.26 -22.16 -19.63
C LEU A 181 11.30 -22.78 -20.56
N GLU A 182 12.03 -23.79 -20.09
CA GLU A 182 13.00 -24.51 -20.92
C GLU A 182 12.31 -25.25 -22.08
N ALA A 183 11.10 -25.78 -21.87
CA ALA A 183 10.29 -26.38 -22.93
C ALA A 183 9.83 -25.33 -23.96
N LEU A 184 9.28 -24.20 -23.51
CA LEU A 184 8.90 -23.07 -24.40
C LEU A 184 10.09 -22.56 -25.22
N ARG A 185 11.25 -22.39 -24.59
CA ARG A 185 12.50 -21.93 -25.24
C ARG A 185 13.03 -22.94 -26.27
N ARG A 186 12.66 -24.21 -26.17
CA ARG A 186 13.05 -25.28 -27.12
C ARG A 186 11.93 -25.68 -28.06
N HIS A 187 10.74 -25.06 -27.92
CA HIS A 187 9.60 -25.37 -28.77
C HIS A 187 9.95 -25.02 -30.23
N PRO A 188 9.68 -25.91 -31.22
CA PRO A 188 10.15 -25.75 -32.59
C PRO A 188 9.78 -24.41 -33.25
N TRP A 189 8.64 -23.82 -32.86
CA TRP A 189 8.14 -22.56 -33.45
C TRP A 189 8.53 -21.32 -32.63
N LEU A 190 9.07 -21.50 -31.43
CA LEU A 190 9.42 -20.41 -30.53
C LEU A 190 10.93 -20.28 -30.31
N ALA A 191 11.70 -21.35 -30.51
CA ALA A 191 13.11 -21.42 -30.11
C ALA A 191 13.98 -20.29 -30.70
N GLU A 192 13.81 -19.98 -31.98
CA GLU A 192 14.60 -18.94 -32.65
C GLU A 192 14.14 -17.52 -32.27
N VAL A 193 12.86 -17.35 -31.95
CA VAL A 193 12.22 -16.04 -31.74
C VAL A 193 12.02 -15.67 -30.27
N THR A 194 12.39 -16.54 -29.33
CA THR A 194 12.24 -16.32 -27.89
C THR A 194 13.56 -15.87 -27.28
N ARG A 195 13.51 -14.87 -26.38
CA ARG A 195 14.62 -14.46 -25.53
C ARG A 195 14.21 -14.47 -24.07
N VAL A 196 15.12 -14.87 -23.20
CA VAL A 196 14.96 -14.81 -21.74
C VAL A 196 15.68 -13.56 -21.23
N TRP A 197 14.92 -12.58 -20.75
CA TRP A 197 15.48 -11.37 -20.14
C TRP A 197 15.75 -11.61 -18.64
N PRO A 198 16.84 -11.06 -18.07
CA PRO A 198 17.91 -10.29 -18.74
C PRO A 198 19.01 -11.16 -19.37
N PHE A 199 18.99 -12.47 -19.16
CA PHE A 199 20.10 -13.37 -19.47
C PHE A 199 20.58 -13.39 -20.94
N GLU A 200 19.69 -13.18 -21.90
CA GLU A 200 20.02 -13.22 -23.34
C GLU A 200 20.04 -11.84 -24.00
N THR A 201 19.63 -10.80 -23.25
CA THR A 201 19.43 -9.45 -23.78
C THR A 201 20.34 -8.43 -23.12
N GLY A 202 20.79 -8.70 -21.89
CA GLY A 202 21.38 -7.75 -20.96
C GLY A 202 20.33 -6.83 -20.30
N LEU A 203 20.75 -6.12 -19.26
CA LEU A 203 20.04 -5.03 -18.61
C LEU A 203 20.24 -3.74 -19.40
N LYS A 204 19.46 -3.59 -20.48
CA LYS A 204 19.44 -2.40 -21.32
C LYS A 204 18.03 -2.10 -21.81
N THR A 205 17.80 -0.86 -22.21
CA THR A 205 16.54 -0.47 -22.85
C THR A 205 16.30 -1.35 -24.08
N LEU A 206 15.17 -2.04 -24.10
CA LEU A 206 14.77 -2.84 -25.26
C LEU A 206 13.82 -2.04 -26.15
N SER A 207 14.05 -2.13 -27.46
CA SER A 207 13.13 -1.70 -28.50
C SER A 207 12.61 -2.90 -29.27
N LYS A 208 11.53 -2.71 -30.03
CA LYS A 208 11.01 -3.75 -30.92
C LYS A 208 12.11 -4.13 -31.92
N SER A 209 12.47 -5.41 -31.95
CA SER A 209 13.51 -5.97 -32.83
C SER A 209 12.92 -6.98 -33.80
N SER A 210 13.56 -7.15 -34.95
CA SER A 210 13.32 -8.29 -35.84
C SER A 210 13.93 -9.60 -35.33
N ASP A 211 14.87 -9.52 -34.39
CA ASP A 211 15.69 -10.67 -33.94
C ASP A 211 14.95 -11.58 -32.96
N TRP A 212 13.80 -11.13 -32.42
CA TRP A 212 12.96 -11.87 -31.50
C TRP A 212 11.51 -11.39 -31.57
N ARG A 213 10.59 -12.30 -31.24
CA ARG A 213 9.15 -12.04 -31.13
C ARG A 213 8.62 -12.22 -29.72
N VAL A 214 9.30 -13.00 -28.88
CA VAL A 214 8.87 -13.28 -27.52
C VAL A 214 9.99 -12.94 -26.55
N VAL A 215 9.70 -12.14 -25.53
CA VAL A 215 10.58 -11.95 -24.37
C VAL A 215 9.91 -12.56 -23.16
N LEU A 216 10.57 -13.58 -22.59
CA LEU A 216 10.21 -14.12 -21.29
C LEU A 216 10.87 -13.26 -20.22
N ALA A 217 10.10 -12.79 -19.25
CA ALA A 217 10.60 -11.99 -18.14
C ALA A 217 10.00 -12.47 -16.83
N GLU A 218 10.75 -12.31 -15.75
CA GLU A 218 10.21 -12.43 -14.41
C GLU A 218 9.41 -11.17 -14.07
N VAL A 219 8.22 -11.34 -13.51
CA VAL A 219 7.35 -10.24 -13.04
C VAL A 219 6.87 -10.53 -11.63
N TYR A 220 6.53 -9.49 -10.89
CA TYR A 220 6.02 -9.62 -9.53
C TYR A 220 4.68 -8.88 -9.40
N PRO A 221 3.54 -9.58 -9.27
CA PRO A 221 2.23 -8.94 -9.12
C PRO A 221 2.14 -8.00 -7.91
N GLY A 222 2.98 -8.20 -6.89
CA GLY A 222 3.06 -7.32 -5.72
C GLY A 222 3.55 -5.90 -6.02
N LEU A 223 4.09 -5.61 -7.21
CA LEU A 223 4.46 -4.25 -7.63
C LEU A 223 3.26 -3.33 -7.89
N LEU A 224 2.06 -3.88 -8.04
CA LEU A 224 0.86 -3.11 -8.32
C LEU A 224 -0.17 -3.25 -7.18
N PRO A 225 -0.67 -2.13 -6.63
CA PRO A 225 -1.79 -2.18 -5.70
C PRO A 225 -3.05 -2.56 -6.50
N VAL A 226 -3.53 -3.79 -6.31
CA VAL A 226 -4.74 -4.29 -6.95
C VAL A 226 -5.74 -4.68 -5.89
N ALA A 227 -6.85 -3.93 -5.81
CA ALA A 227 -8.03 -4.33 -5.05
C ALA A 227 -8.93 -5.20 -5.94
N ALA A 228 -9.19 -6.43 -5.53
CA ALA A 228 -10.16 -7.29 -6.22
C ALA A 228 -11.58 -6.80 -5.91
N THR A 229 -12.45 -6.80 -6.92
CA THR A 229 -13.87 -6.47 -6.73
C THR A 229 -14.61 -7.58 -5.95
N ALA A 230 -15.74 -7.26 -5.31
CA ALA A 230 -16.49 -8.23 -4.51
C ALA A 230 -16.91 -9.45 -5.36
N GLY A 231 -16.46 -10.65 -4.97
CA GLY A 231 -16.72 -11.91 -5.69
C GLY A 231 -15.67 -12.29 -6.74
N GLU A 232 -14.72 -11.42 -7.05
CA GLU A 232 -13.64 -11.70 -7.99
C GLU A 232 -12.51 -12.52 -7.34
N ILE A 233 -11.92 -13.44 -8.11
CA ILE A 233 -10.74 -14.20 -7.66
C ILE A 233 -9.53 -13.27 -7.73
N LYS A 234 -8.89 -13.03 -6.58
CA LYS A 234 -7.76 -12.12 -6.45
C LYS A 234 -6.63 -12.41 -7.45
N ASP A 235 -6.24 -13.67 -7.62
CA ASP A 235 -5.17 -14.08 -8.53
C ASP A 235 -5.47 -13.68 -9.98
N LYS A 236 -6.72 -13.89 -10.43
CA LYS A 236 -7.22 -13.44 -11.75
C LYS A 236 -7.13 -11.91 -11.88
N ALA A 237 -7.59 -11.18 -10.88
CA ALA A 237 -7.57 -9.72 -10.88
C ALA A 237 -6.14 -9.18 -10.98
N GLN A 238 -5.22 -9.76 -10.19
CA GLN A 238 -3.81 -9.39 -10.17
C GLN A 238 -3.13 -9.63 -11.51
N VAL A 239 -3.28 -10.82 -12.11
CA VAL A 239 -2.64 -11.10 -13.41
C VAL A 239 -3.22 -10.25 -14.53
N THR A 240 -4.52 -9.95 -14.49
CA THR A 240 -5.20 -9.09 -15.48
C THR A 240 -4.72 -7.65 -15.37
N ALA A 241 -4.65 -7.11 -14.14
CA ALA A 241 -4.16 -5.77 -13.87
C ALA A 241 -2.69 -5.62 -14.30
N LEU A 242 -1.85 -6.62 -14.00
CA LEU A 242 -0.44 -6.65 -14.41
C LEU A 242 -0.30 -6.68 -15.94
N ALA A 243 -1.11 -7.46 -16.64
CA ALA A 243 -1.10 -7.50 -18.10
C ALA A 243 -1.49 -6.15 -18.71
N ARG A 244 -2.55 -5.51 -18.19
CA ARG A 244 -2.98 -4.18 -18.63
C ARG A 244 -1.94 -3.10 -18.31
N HIS A 245 -1.28 -3.18 -17.16
CA HIS A 245 -0.25 -2.23 -16.77
C HIS A 245 0.92 -2.22 -17.77
N TYR A 246 1.51 -3.38 -18.04
CA TYR A 246 2.62 -3.46 -19.00
C TYR A 246 2.18 -3.14 -20.44
N ALA A 247 0.95 -3.51 -20.81
CA ALA A 247 0.41 -3.14 -22.13
C ALA A 247 0.26 -1.62 -22.29
N ARG A 248 -0.19 -0.90 -21.24
CA ARG A 248 -0.24 0.56 -21.23
C ARG A 248 1.15 1.18 -21.29
N LEU A 249 2.11 0.64 -20.55
CA LEU A 249 3.50 1.10 -20.64
C LEU A 249 4.08 0.92 -22.05
N ASP A 250 3.70 -0.13 -22.79
CA ASP A 250 4.07 -0.28 -24.21
C ASP A 250 3.33 0.72 -25.10
N ASP A 251 2.06 1.01 -24.82
CA ASP A 251 1.27 2.05 -25.51
C ASP A 251 1.90 3.43 -25.39
N ASP A 252 2.38 3.75 -24.19
CA ASP A 252 3.04 5.00 -23.86
C ASP A 252 4.52 5.05 -24.29
N GLY A 253 5.09 3.96 -24.84
CA GLY A 253 6.50 3.87 -25.21
C GLY A 253 7.48 3.82 -24.02
N ARG A 254 6.97 3.53 -22.82
CA ARG A 254 7.72 3.52 -21.55
C ARG A 254 8.22 2.12 -21.14
N LEU A 255 7.64 1.06 -21.69
CA LEU A 255 7.99 -0.32 -21.34
C LEU A 255 9.47 -0.63 -21.58
N GLY A 256 10.03 -0.16 -22.70
CA GLY A 256 11.39 -0.46 -23.12
C GLY A 256 12.44 -0.10 -22.07
N ALA A 257 12.26 1.02 -21.37
CA ALA A 257 13.19 1.51 -20.35
C ALA A 257 13.23 0.60 -19.12
N LEU A 258 12.16 -0.12 -18.80
CA LEU A 258 12.12 -1.03 -17.64
C LEU A 258 13.09 -2.20 -17.77
N PHE A 259 13.43 -2.61 -18.99
CA PHE A 259 14.40 -3.68 -19.23
C PHE A 259 15.85 -3.28 -18.93
N ALA A 260 16.14 -1.99 -18.71
CA ALA A 260 17.45 -1.52 -18.26
C ALA A 260 17.76 -1.89 -16.80
N GLY A 261 16.76 -2.39 -16.06
CA GLY A 261 16.87 -2.71 -14.64
C GLY A 261 17.10 -1.49 -13.77
N ASP A 262 17.65 -1.72 -12.58
CA ASP A 262 18.00 -0.65 -11.66
C ASP A 262 19.27 0.10 -12.13
N PRO A 263 19.19 1.43 -12.36
CA PRO A 263 20.33 2.23 -12.81
C PRO A 263 21.45 2.35 -11.76
N THR A 264 21.18 1.97 -10.51
CA THR A 264 22.15 2.04 -9.41
C THR A 264 23.03 0.80 -9.27
N LEU A 265 22.78 -0.25 -10.05
CA LEU A 265 23.60 -1.47 -10.04
C LEU A 265 25.05 -1.16 -10.47
N SER A 266 26.01 -1.66 -9.70
CA SER A 266 27.42 -1.66 -10.10
C SER A 266 27.65 -2.51 -11.35
N VAL A 267 28.82 -2.38 -11.97
CA VAL A 267 29.17 -3.21 -13.15
C VAL A 267 29.17 -4.69 -12.77
N GLU A 268 29.69 -5.02 -11.60
CA GLU A 268 29.75 -6.39 -11.07
C GLU A 268 28.35 -6.91 -10.70
N GLU A 269 27.51 -6.09 -10.08
CA GLU A 269 26.12 -6.46 -9.79
C GLU A 269 25.35 -6.72 -11.09
N ARG A 270 25.54 -5.89 -12.13
CA ARG A 270 24.93 -6.11 -13.45
C ARG A 270 25.37 -7.43 -14.06
N GLU A 271 26.67 -7.76 -14.00
CA GLU A 271 27.17 -9.04 -14.50
C GLU A 271 26.54 -10.22 -13.76
N ILE A 272 26.42 -10.15 -12.44
CA ILE A 272 25.74 -11.18 -11.63
C ILE A 272 24.28 -11.37 -12.07
N VAL A 273 23.55 -10.28 -12.28
CA VAL A 273 22.15 -10.31 -12.71
C VAL A 273 22.01 -10.92 -14.11
N GLU A 274 22.85 -10.52 -15.05
CA GLU A 274 22.81 -10.97 -16.44
C GLU A 274 23.32 -12.40 -16.63
N THR A 275 24.09 -12.95 -15.70
CA THR A 275 24.70 -14.28 -15.85
C THR A 275 24.08 -15.36 -14.98
N GLU A 276 23.50 -15.00 -13.82
CA GLU A 276 23.09 -15.99 -12.81
C GLU A 276 21.77 -15.66 -12.12
N GLU A 277 21.60 -14.43 -11.61
CA GLU A 277 20.48 -14.12 -10.73
C GLU A 277 19.17 -13.80 -11.46
N GLY A 278 19.22 -13.11 -12.60
CA GLY A 278 18.02 -12.55 -13.23
C GLY A 278 17.45 -11.35 -12.48
N TRP A 279 16.36 -10.78 -12.98
CA TRP A 279 15.76 -9.55 -12.44
C TRP A 279 14.24 -9.55 -12.55
N ILE A 280 13.56 -8.93 -11.59
CA ILE A 280 12.10 -8.68 -11.68
C ILE A 280 11.89 -7.42 -12.52
N LEU A 281 11.14 -7.53 -13.63
CA LEU A 281 10.85 -6.39 -14.50
C LEU A 281 10.15 -5.28 -13.70
N GLY A 282 10.63 -4.04 -13.86
CA GLY A 282 10.08 -2.87 -13.17
C GLY A 282 10.66 -2.59 -11.78
N VAL A 283 11.50 -3.47 -11.23
CA VAL A 283 12.22 -3.17 -9.97
C VAL A 283 13.40 -2.25 -10.26
N THR A 284 13.39 -1.06 -9.68
CA THR A 284 14.46 -0.06 -9.79
C THR A 284 14.81 0.48 -8.40
N GLY A 285 15.88 -0.06 -7.78
CA GLY A 285 16.33 0.36 -6.46
C GLY A 285 15.37 -0.05 -5.34
N PRO A 286 15.76 0.11 -4.07
CA PRO A 286 14.78 0.06 -2.99
C PRO A 286 13.71 1.12 -3.25
N ASP A 287 12.52 0.97 -2.65
CA ASP A 287 11.55 2.05 -2.41
C ASP A 287 12.24 3.19 -1.62
N ARG A 288 13.15 3.91 -2.26
CA ARG A 288 13.63 5.20 -1.82
C ARG A 288 12.54 6.14 -2.27
N VAL A 289 11.71 6.58 -1.32
CA VAL A 289 11.04 7.87 -1.46
C VAL A 289 12.12 8.83 -1.90
N ASP A 290 12.07 9.26 -3.17
CA ASP A 290 12.94 10.35 -3.60
C ASP A 290 12.50 11.54 -2.75
N ILE A 291 13.32 11.85 -1.74
CA ILE A 291 13.06 12.96 -0.80
C ILE A 291 13.02 14.31 -1.53
N HIS A 292 13.34 14.34 -2.82
CA HIS A 292 13.26 15.50 -3.70
C HIS A 292 12.05 15.47 -4.65
N ASP A 293 11.37 14.32 -4.78
CA ASP A 293 10.15 14.10 -5.59
C ASP A 293 8.89 14.08 -4.72
N TRP A 294 8.61 15.23 -4.10
CA TRP A 294 7.33 15.51 -3.44
C TRP A 294 6.76 16.79 -4.02
N VAL A 295 5.42 16.93 -3.99
CA VAL A 295 4.73 18.12 -4.50
C VAL A 295 5.19 19.35 -3.71
N LYS A 296 5.90 20.28 -4.36
CA LYS A 296 6.46 21.48 -3.70
C LYS A 296 5.53 22.69 -3.71
N ASP A 297 4.44 22.62 -4.47
CA ASP A 297 3.43 23.68 -4.55
C ASP A 297 2.40 23.48 -3.43
N PRO A 298 2.36 24.36 -2.41
CA PRO A 298 1.41 24.25 -1.31
C PRO A 298 -0.05 24.26 -1.79
N ALA A 299 -0.38 25.03 -2.83
CA ALA A 299 -1.75 25.10 -3.34
C ALA A 299 -2.17 23.75 -3.96
N ALA A 300 -1.27 23.12 -4.72
CA ALA A 300 -1.50 21.79 -5.27
C ALA A 300 -1.64 20.72 -4.18
N ILE A 301 -0.86 20.80 -3.10
CA ILE A 301 -0.98 19.88 -1.95
C ILE A 301 -2.38 19.99 -1.32
N TYR A 302 -2.86 21.21 -1.06
CA TYR A 302 -4.18 21.43 -0.47
C TYR A 302 -5.30 20.94 -1.40
N ALA A 303 -5.25 21.31 -2.68
CA ALA A 303 -6.24 20.89 -3.66
C ALA A 303 -6.32 19.37 -3.80
N GLN A 304 -5.15 18.70 -3.89
CA GLN A 304 -5.10 17.24 -3.97
C GLN A 304 -5.59 16.59 -2.68
N SER A 305 -5.17 17.08 -1.51
CA SER A 305 -5.61 16.52 -0.23
C SER A 305 -7.12 16.63 -0.04
N PHE A 306 -7.73 17.78 -0.36
CA PHE A 306 -9.19 17.93 -0.24
C PHE A 306 -9.95 17.12 -1.29
N SER A 307 -9.42 16.98 -2.51
CA SER A 307 -10.03 16.08 -3.50
C SER A 307 -10.05 14.64 -3.00
N THR A 308 -8.92 14.13 -2.49
CA THR A 308 -8.83 12.78 -1.94
C THR A 308 -9.80 12.57 -0.78
N ILE A 309 -9.94 13.55 0.12
CA ILE A 309 -10.90 13.44 1.24
C ILE A 309 -12.34 13.36 0.73
N ARG A 310 -12.72 14.14 -0.29
CA ARG A 310 -14.07 14.09 -0.88
C ARG A 310 -14.35 12.76 -1.58
N ASP A 311 -13.34 12.09 -2.10
CA ASP A 311 -13.48 10.78 -2.74
C ASP A 311 -13.59 9.64 -1.71
N GLU A 312 -13.03 9.83 -0.51
CA GLU A 312 -12.97 8.79 0.55
C GLU A 312 -14.02 8.95 1.65
N VAL A 313 -14.65 10.13 1.79
CA VAL A 313 -15.65 10.45 2.82
C VAL A 313 -17.00 10.74 2.16
N GLU A 314 -18.06 10.09 2.64
CA GLU A 314 -19.43 10.33 2.17
C GLU A 314 -19.99 11.65 2.75
N LEU A 315 -19.90 12.74 1.99
CA LEU A 315 -20.27 14.10 2.43
C LEU A 315 -21.72 14.48 2.12
N GLU A 316 -22.34 13.75 1.20
CA GLU A 316 -23.64 14.02 0.61
C GLU A 316 -24.77 13.79 1.62
N THR A 317 -24.52 12.93 2.61
CA THR A 317 -25.41 12.65 3.74
C THR A 317 -25.36 13.73 4.82
N LEU A 318 -24.37 14.63 4.78
CA LEU A 318 -24.19 15.70 5.76
C LEU A 318 -24.91 17.00 5.34
N PRO A 319 -25.39 17.79 6.33
CA PRO A 319 -25.84 19.15 6.09
C PRO A 319 -24.76 19.98 5.37
N GLU A 320 -25.17 20.84 4.44
CA GLU A 320 -24.25 21.62 3.61
C GLU A 320 -23.26 22.44 4.44
N ALA A 321 -23.73 23.10 5.50
CA ALA A 321 -22.90 23.89 6.40
C ALA A 321 -21.85 23.08 7.19
N LEU A 322 -22.00 21.75 7.29
CA LEU A 322 -21.05 20.87 7.97
C LEU A 322 -20.00 20.25 7.06
N ARG A 323 -20.19 20.24 5.74
CA ARG A 323 -19.29 19.56 4.80
C ARG A 323 -17.86 20.10 4.90
N ASP A 324 -17.73 21.42 4.92
CA ASP A 324 -16.43 22.09 5.06
C ASP A 324 -15.77 21.80 6.41
N VAL A 325 -16.57 21.68 7.47
CA VAL A 325 -16.10 21.33 8.82
C VAL A 325 -15.52 19.92 8.82
N VAL A 326 -16.25 18.95 8.25
CA VAL A 326 -15.82 17.55 8.18
C VAL A 326 -14.55 17.40 7.36
N VAL A 327 -14.51 17.96 6.14
CA VAL A 327 -13.31 17.88 5.28
C VAL A 327 -12.09 18.45 5.99
N ARG A 328 -12.25 19.59 6.70
CA ARG A 328 -11.12 20.24 7.37
C ARG A 328 -10.66 19.49 8.61
N ILE A 329 -11.58 18.87 9.36
CA ILE A 329 -11.24 17.98 10.48
C ILE A 329 -10.50 16.75 9.98
N THR A 330 -11.00 16.08 8.94
CA THR A 330 -10.36 14.91 8.32
C THR A 330 -8.97 15.25 7.81
N HIS A 331 -8.80 16.40 7.14
CA HIS A 331 -7.49 16.88 6.69
C HIS A 331 -6.52 17.10 7.87
N ALA A 332 -7.00 17.68 8.97
CA ALA A 332 -6.16 17.99 10.12
C ALA A 332 -5.67 16.75 10.88
N CYS A 333 -6.35 15.62 10.75
CA CYS A 333 -6.05 14.39 11.49
C CYS A 333 -5.60 13.21 10.63
N GLY A 334 -5.82 13.25 9.32
CA GLY A 334 -5.49 12.17 8.39
C GLY A 334 -6.32 10.90 8.56
N MET A 335 -7.52 11.01 9.15
CA MET A 335 -8.40 9.87 9.47
C MET A 335 -9.77 10.07 8.81
N THR A 336 -10.08 9.30 7.76
CA THR A 336 -11.36 9.40 7.03
C THR A 336 -12.54 8.86 7.82
N ASP A 337 -12.31 7.88 8.69
CA ASP A 337 -13.28 7.33 9.64
C ASP A 337 -13.62 8.27 10.82
N VAL A 338 -13.08 9.49 10.86
CA VAL A 338 -13.39 10.47 11.92
C VAL A 338 -14.83 10.96 11.85
N VAL A 339 -15.44 10.91 10.64
CA VAL A 339 -16.82 11.34 10.41
C VAL A 339 -17.83 10.50 11.17
N ASP A 340 -17.56 9.21 11.35
CA ASP A 340 -18.46 8.25 12.01
C ASP A 340 -18.68 8.58 13.49
N ASP A 341 -17.70 9.23 14.12
CA ASP A 341 -17.74 9.63 15.52
C ASP A 341 -18.25 11.07 15.72
N LEU A 342 -18.47 11.83 14.65
CA LEU A 342 -18.96 13.21 14.78
C LEU A 342 -20.44 13.24 15.19
N SER A 343 -20.74 14.16 16.09
CA SER A 343 -22.09 14.48 16.53
C SER A 343 -22.26 15.99 16.55
N TRP A 344 -23.45 16.46 16.21
CA TRP A 344 -23.76 17.88 16.20
C TRP A 344 -25.22 18.12 16.60
N SER A 345 -25.52 19.32 17.06
CA SER A 345 -26.91 19.78 17.22
C SER A 345 -27.43 20.39 15.92
N ASP A 346 -28.75 20.46 15.75
CA ASP A 346 -29.37 21.13 14.61
C ASP A 346 -28.93 22.60 14.51
N GLY A 347 -28.53 23.03 13.31
CA GLY A 347 -28.11 24.41 13.05
C GLY A 347 -26.76 24.83 13.66
N ALA A 348 -25.98 23.89 14.20
CA ALA A 348 -24.73 24.20 14.92
C ALA A 348 -23.71 24.96 14.06
N ALA A 349 -23.50 24.51 12.82
CA ALA A 349 -22.53 25.11 11.92
C ALA A 349 -22.96 26.54 11.53
N GLU A 350 -24.23 26.72 11.20
CA GLU A 350 -24.83 28.01 10.87
C GLU A 350 -24.72 29.00 12.03
N ALA A 351 -24.99 28.54 13.26
CA ALA A 351 -24.83 29.35 14.46
C ALA A 351 -23.38 29.81 14.66
N GLY A 352 -22.41 28.91 14.48
CA GLY A 352 -20.98 29.23 14.55
C GLY A 352 -20.53 30.23 13.49
N ILE A 353 -20.91 30.00 12.23
CA ILE A 353 -20.62 30.90 11.10
C ILE A 353 -21.17 32.30 11.38
N LYS A 354 -22.44 32.37 11.81
CA LYS A 354 -23.10 33.64 12.13
C LYS A 354 -22.40 34.36 13.27
N ALA A 355 -22.11 33.68 14.38
CA ALA A 355 -21.45 34.26 15.54
C ALA A 355 -20.08 34.87 15.17
N LEU A 356 -19.28 34.14 14.39
CA LEU A 356 -17.99 34.65 13.92
C LEU A 356 -18.15 35.86 12.99
N ALA A 357 -19.13 35.85 12.10
CA ALA A 357 -19.42 36.98 11.20
C ALA A 357 -19.90 38.24 11.95
N ASP A 358 -20.58 38.04 13.09
CA ASP A 358 -21.06 39.09 13.99
C ASP A 358 -19.96 39.64 14.92
N GLY A 359 -18.78 39.00 14.98
CA GLY A 359 -17.65 39.47 15.78
C GLY A 359 -17.46 38.75 17.12
N ALA A 360 -18.11 37.59 17.32
CA ALA A 360 -18.02 36.84 18.57
C ALA A 360 -16.57 36.44 18.91
N PRO A 361 -16.17 36.49 20.19
CA PRO A 361 -14.87 35.98 20.61
C PRO A 361 -14.82 34.46 20.48
N ILE A 362 -13.61 33.94 20.30
CA ILE A 362 -13.30 32.51 20.28
C ILE A 362 -12.59 32.16 21.58
N LEU A 363 -13.24 31.39 22.45
CA LEU A 363 -12.71 30.96 23.74
C LEU A 363 -12.08 29.58 23.58
N VAL A 364 -10.82 29.42 23.98
CA VAL A 364 -10.09 28.15 23.77
C VAL A 364 -9.42 27.65 25.04
N ASP A 365 -9.43 26.32 25.24
CA ASP A 365 -8.93 25.66 26.46
C ASP A 365 -7.41 25.53 26.51
N ALA A 366 -6.73 25.59 25.36
CA ALA A 366 -5.29 25.41 25.26
C ALA A 366 -4.68 26.30 24.16
N GLU A 367 -3.44 26.73 24.40
CA GLU A 367 -2.67 27.56 23.45
C GLU A 367 -2.51 26.89 22.08
N MET A 368 -2.40 25.56 22.03
CA MET A 368 -2.31 24.83 20.76
C MET A 368 -3.57 25.01 19.89
N VAL A 369 -4.75 25.16 20.50
CA VAL A 369 -5.98 25.48 19.76
C VAL A 369 -5.87 26.91 19.22
N ALA A 370 -5.46 27.86 20.08
CA ALA A 370 -5.27 29.27 19.69
C ALA A 370 -4.33 29.40 18.48
N HIS A 371 -3.18 28.73 18.53
CA HIS A 371 -2.17 28.77 17.47
C HIS A 371 -2.57 28.04 16.19
N GLY A 372 -3.51 27.09 16.26
CA GLY A 372 -4.05 26.43 15.08
C GLY A 372 -5.08 27.27 14.32
N ILE A 373 -5.62 28.33 14.92
CA ILE A 373 -6.62 29.21 14.30
C ILE A 373 -5.91 30.19 13.34
N ILE A 374 -6.36 30.21 12.09
CA ILE A 374 -5.78 31.03 11.03
C ILE A 374 -6.38 32.44 11.12
N GLY A 375 -5.74 33.32 11.89
CA GLY A 375 -6.25 34.67 12.17
C GLY A 375 -6.67 35.48 10.95
N ARG A 376 -5.95 35.36 9.81
CA ARG A 376 -6.28 36.05 8.55
C ARG A 376 -7.61 35.63 7.93
N LYS A 377 -8.17 34.48 8.32
CA LYS A 377 -9.47 33.97 7.84
C LYS A 377 -10.64 34.35 8.75
N LEU A 378 -10.38 35.01 9.88
CA LEU A 378 -11.44 35.40 10.80
C LEU A 378 -12.20 36.61 10.23
N PRO A 379 -13.53 36.50 10.01
CA PRO A 379 -14.30 37.49 9.24
C PRO A 379 -14.36 38.89 9.87
N ARG A 380 -14.13 39.01 11.19
CA ARG A 380 -14.13 40.28 11.93
C ARG A 380 -12.87 40.51 12.75
N ALA A 381 -11.76 39.86 12.39
CA ALA A 381 -10.58 39.80 13.25
C ALA A 381 -10.95 39.38 14.69
N ASN A 382 -11.77 38.32 14.78
CA ASN A 382 -12.33 37.81 16.04
C ASN A 382 -11.23 37.58 17.08
N ARG A 383 -11.50 37.98 18.33
CA ARG A 383 -10.55 37.80 19.42
C ARG A 383 -10.44 36.32 19.79
N VAL A 384 -9.25 35.75 19.71
CA VAL A 384 -8.96 34.40 20.24
C VAL A 384 -8.43 34.54 21.66
N ILE A 385 -9.13 33.95 22.63
CA ILE A 385 -8.86 34.13 24.06
C ILE A 385 -8.53 32.76 24.68
N CYS A 386 -7.29 32.62 25.17
CA CYS A 386 -6.84 31.50 25.97
C CYS A 386 -6.42 32.04 27.35
N THR A 387 -7.07 31.58 28.41
CA THR A 387 -6.81 32.02 29.79
C THR A 387 -5.98 31.02 30.59
N LEU A 388 -5.55 29.91 29.96
CA LEU A 388 -4.83 28.81 30.61
C LEU A 388 -3.56 29.25 31.35
N ASN A 389 -2.85 30.24 30.80
CA ASN A 389 -1.61 30.77 31.34
C ASN A 389 -1.78 32.09 32.11
N ASP A 390 -3.02 32.49 32.42
CA ASP A 390 -3.24 33.64 33.29
C ASP A 390 -2.56 33.39 34.66
N PRO A 391 -1.79 34.36 35.20
CA PRO A 391 -1.09 34.20 36.46
C PRO A 391 -1.99 33.77 37.63
N SER A 392 -3.27 34.15 37.65
CA SER A 392 -4.18 33.80 38.74
C SER A 392 -4.66 32.34 38.69
N VAL A 393 -4.61 31.69 37.53
CA VAL A 393 -5.20 30.36 37.31
C VAL A 393 -4.44 29.27 38.05
N ALA A 394 -3.10 29.33 38.07
CA ALA A 394 -2.29 28.27 38.66
C ALA A 394 -2.48 28.17 40.19
N GLU A 395 -2.48 29.30 40.88
CA GLU A 395 -2.73 29.35 42.33
C GLU A 395 -4.18 29.01 42.68
N ALA A 396 -5.15 29.56 41.94
CA ALA A 396 -6.57 29.29 42.19
C ALA A 396 -6.92 27.80 42.00
N ALA A 397 -6.42 27.17 40.93
CA ALA A 397 -6.63 25.74 40.69
C ALA A 397 -6.09 24.88 41.84
N LYS A 398 -4.91 25.23 42.36
CA LYS A 398 -4.30 24.55 43.51
C LYS A 398 -5.12 24.74 44.79
N SER A 399 -5.62 25.95 45.05
CA SER A 399 -6.42 26.26 46.24
C SER A 399 -7.77 25.54 46.25
N LEU A 400 -8.38 25.36 45.09
CA LEU A 400 -9.71 24.75 44.93
C LEU A 400 -9.66 23.25 44.61
N GLY A 401 -8.46 22.67 44.46
CA GLY A 401 -8.30 21.24 44.16
C GLY A 401 -8.81 20.83 42.78
N THR A 402 -8.75 21.73 41.80
CA THR A 402 -9.20 21.50 40.41
C THR A 402 -8.04 21.60 39.42
N THR A 403 -8.29 21.34 38.13
CA THR A 403 -7.27 21.48 37.08
C THR A 403 -7.12 22.94 36.64
N ARG A 404 -5.94 23.30 36.11
CA ARG A 404 -5.73 24.63 35.52
C ARG A 404 -6.71 24.91 34.37
N SER A 405 -6.99 23.91 33.55
CA SER A 405 -7.91 24.07 32.41
C SER A 405 -9.35 24.27 32.84
N ALA A 406 -9.82 23.58 33.89
CA ALA A 406 -11.13 23.88 34.49
C ALA A 406 -11.13 25.29 35.08
N MET A 407 -10.13 25.63 35.90
CA MET A 407 -10.05 26.94 36.53
C MET A 407 -9.98 28.11 35.52
N ALA A 408 -9.33 27.91 34.37
CA ALA A 408 -9.23 28.92 33.32
C ALA A 408 -10.60 29.29 32.72
N VAL A 409 -11.57 28.38 32.75
CA VAL A 409 -12.92 28.60 32.21
C VAL A 409 -13.72 29.60 33.07
N GLU A 410 -13.41 29.76 34.36
CA GLU A 410 -14.01 30.82 35.18
C GLU A 410 -13.74 32.23 34.62
N LEU A 411 -12.55 32.42 34.04
CA LEU A 411 -12.16 33.68 33.42
C LEU A 411 -12.89 33.94 32.09
N TRP A 412 -13.68 32.99 31.58
CA TRP A 412 -14.48 33.15 30.38
C TRP A 412 -15.82 33.83 30.62
N ARG A 413 -16.32 33.88 31.87
CA ARG A 413 -17.66 34.44 32.19
C ARG A 413 -17.95 35.80 31.53
N PRO A 414 -17.03 36.79 31.51
CA PRO A 414 -17.28 38.08 30.86
C PRO A 414 -17.38 38.03 29.33
N HIS A 415 -17.05 36.89 28.73
CA HIS A 415 -16.92 36.71 27.29
C HIS A 415 -17.81 35.59 26.74
N LEU A 416 -18.52 34.84 27.58
CA LEU A 416 -19.26 33.63 27.18
C LEU A 416 -20.48 33.91 26.31
N GLU A 417 -21.20 35.02 26.54
CA GLU A 417 -22.45 35.31 25.83
C GLU A 417 -22.21 35.40 24.32
N GLY A 418 -22.82 34.49 23.56
CA GLY A 418 -22.69 34.43 22.10
C GLY A 418 -21.31 34.00 21.58
N ALA A 419 -20.38 33.56 22.44
CA ALA A 419 -19.05 33.13 22.02
C ALA A 419 -19.05 31.81 21.23
N VAL A 420 -17.99 31.60 20.44
CA VAL A 420 -17.63 30.28 19.94
C VAL A 420 -16.59 29.68 20.88
N VAL A 421 -16.94 28.61 21.56
CA VAL A 421 -16.04 27.91 22.48
C VAL A 421 -15.40 26.72 21.77
N ALA A 422 -14.08 26.57 21.83
CA ALA A 422 -13.36 25.45 21.24
C ALA A 422 -12.46 24.76 22.26
N ILE A 423 -12.85 23.53 22.64
CA ILE A 423 -12.14 22.72 23.62
C ILE A 423 -11.48 21.56 22.89
N GLY A 424 -10.16 21.62 22.74
CA GLY A 424 -9.39 20.64 21.98
C GLY A 424 -8.48 19.74 22.82
N ASN A 425 -8.31 20.01 24.12
CA ASN A 425 -7.35 19.29 24.95
C ASN A 425 -7.99 18.73 26.23
N ALA A 426 -8.55 19.59 27.08
CA ALA A 426 -8.87 19.26 28.46
C ALA A 426 -10.35 18.89 28.67
N PRO A 427 -10.67 17.62 28.98
CA PRO A 427 -12.05 17.22 29.32
C PRO A 427 -12.60 17.97 30.53
N THR A 428 -11.73 18.32 31.48
CA THR A 428 -12.10 19.07 32.68
C THR A 428 -12.52 20.51 32.39
N ALA A 429 -12.01 21.13 31.32
CA ALA A 429 -12.52 22.43 30.87
C ALA A 429 -13.95 22.29 30.34
N LEU A 430 -14.26 21.20 29.63
CA LEU A 430 -15.60 20.96 29.10
C LEU A 430 -16.60 20.65 30.22
N PHE A 431 -16.24 19.79 31.18
CA PHE A 431 -17.10 19.56 32.35
C PHE A 431 -17.39 20.86 33.11
N HIS A 432 -16.36 21.65 33.40
CA HIS A 432 -16.55 22.89 34.14
C HIS A 432 -17.36 23.92 33.37
N LEU A 433 -17.21 24.01 32.04
CA LEU A 433 -18.10 24.83 31.21
C LEU A 433 -19.57 24.44 31.38
N LEU A 434 -19.87 23.13 31.43
CA LEU A 434 -21.23 22.64 31.62
C LEU A 434 -21.77 22.97 33.02
N GLU A 435 -20.94 22.85 34.06
CA GLU A 435 -21.28 23.31 35.42
C GLU A 435 -21.65 24.81 35.40
N LEU A 436 -20.89 25.65 34.69
CA LEU A 436 -21.22 27.08 34.55
C LEU A 436 -22.58 27.31 33.88
N MET A 437 -22.97 26.48 32.91
CA MET A 437 -24.28 26.59 32.27
C MET A 437 -25.42 26.23 33.23
N GLU A 438 -25.22 25.23 34.08
CA GLU A 438 -26.19 24.86 35.13
C GLU A 438 -26.32 25.97 36.19
N GLU A 439 -25.24 26.69 36.48
CA GLU A 439 -25.23 27.88 37.35
C GLU A 439 -25.90 29.11 36.73
N GLY A 440 -26.32 29.04 35.46
CA GLY A 440 -26.96 30.15 34.76
C GLY A 440 -25.98 31.18 34.20
N ALA A 441 -24.73 30.79 33.92
CA ALA A 441 -23.79 31.66 33.21
C ALA A 441 -24.28 31.96 31.77
N PRO A 442 -23.79 33.06 31.16
CA PRO A 442 -24.16 33.45 29.79
C PRO A 442 -23.88 32.33 28.78
N ARG A 443 -24.74 32.16 27.75
CA ARG A 443 -24.68 30.99 26.87
C ARG A 443 -23.80 31.25 25.64
N PRO A 444 -22.90 30.31 25.27
CA PRO A 444 -22.16 30.40 24.02
C PRO A 444 -23.08 30.17 22.81
N ALA A 445 -22.71 30.73 21.67
CA ALA A 445 -23.40 30.49 20.40
C ALA A 445 -23.11 29.09 19.84
N LEU A 446 -21.92 28.55 20.11
CA LEU A 446 -21.50 27.21 19.70
C LEU A 446 -20.39 26.67 20.62
N VAL A 447 -20.44 25.38 20.95
CA VAL A 447 -19.35 24.66 21.62
C VAL A 447 -18.78 23.57 20.72
N LEU A 448 -17.48 23.65 20.45
CA LEU A 448 -16.71 22.66 19.71
C LEU A 448 -16.02 21.70 20.68
N GLY A 449 -16.60 20.51 20.86
CA GLY A 449 -16.19 19.49 21.82
C GLY A 449 -15.22 18.48 21.22
N PHE A 450 -13.92 18.80 21.23
CA PHE A 450 -12.85 17.98 20.65
C PHE A 450 -11.78 17.60 21.68
N ALA A 451 -12.09 17.62 22.98
CA ALA A 451 -11.18 17.17 24.01
C ALA A 451 -10.70 15.73 23.71
N VAL A 452 -9.38 15.53 23.71
CA VAL A 452 -8.72 14.24 23.48
C VAL A 452 -8.32 13.63 24.82
N GLY A 453 -8.43 12.32 24.96
CA GLY A 453 -7.89 11.67 26.14
C GLY A 453 -8.51 10.31 26.44
N PHE A 454 -7.86 9.60 27.37
CA PHE A 454 -8.29 8.29 27.82
C PHE A 454 -9.21 8.35 29.05
N VAL A 455 -9.23 9.49 29.76
CA VAL A 455 -9.99 9.69 30.99
C VAL A 455 -10.83 10.96 30.86
N GLY A 456 -12.15 10.84 30.99
CA GLY A 456 -13.09 11.96 31.00
C GLY A 456 -13.41 12.56 29.63
N ALA A 457 -12.62 12.28 28.58
CA ALA A 457 -12.84 12.85 27.26
C ALA A 457 -14.16 12.39 26.64
N ALA A 458 -14.42 11.09 26.62
CA ALA A 458 -15.66 10.54 26.07
C ALA A 458 -16.88 11.04 26.87
N GLU A 459 -16.76 11.01 28.20
CA GLU A 459 -17.81 11.38 29.14
C GLU A 459 -18.15 12.87 29.08
N SER A 460 -17.15 13.76 29.00
CA SER A 460 -17.37 15.21 28.89
C SER A 460 -18.06 15.60 27.58
N LYS A 461 -17.71 14.94 26.48
CA LYS A 461 -18.34 15.20 25.16
C LYS A 461 -19.74 14.62 25.08
N GLU A 462 -20.00 13.49 25.74
CA GLU A 462 -21.36 12.98 25.88
C GLU A 462 -22.23 13.88 26.76
N ALA A 463 -21.68 14.42 27.85
CA ALA A 463 -22.36 15.43 28.66
C ALA A 463 -22.68 16.69 27.85
N LEU A 464 -21.77 17.14 26.97
CA LEU A 464 -22.03 18.25 26.05
C LEU A 464 -23.17 17.93 25.08
N ILE A 465 -23.19 16.74 24.49
CA ILE A 465 -24.26 16.29 23.59
C ILE A 465 -25.63 16.35 24.28
N GLN A 466 -25.68 16.06 25.57
CA GLN A 466 -26.90 16.02 26.38
C GLN A 466 -27.28 17.37 27.02
N SER A 467 -26.41 18.39 26.91
CA SER A 467 -26.56 19.67 27.62
C SER A 467 -27.62 20.62 27.05
N GLY A 468 -28.05 20.41 25.80
CA GLY A 468 -28.92 21.33 25.07
C GLY A 468 -28.25 22.63 24.63
N LEU A 469 -26.92 22.73 24.70
CA LEU A 469 -26.15 23.79 24.01
C LEU A 469 -26.02 23.47 22.52
N PRO A 470 -25.89 24.48 21.64
CA PRO A 470 -25.44 24.23 20.28
C PRO A 470 -24.01 23.66 20.28
N PHE A 471 -23.78 22.53 19.59
CA PHE A 471 -22.47 21.87 19.61
C PHE A 471 -22.09 21.18 18.30
N ILE A 472 -20.77 21.01 18.11
CA ILE A 472 -20.17 20.00 17.24
C ILE A 472 -19.10 19.28 18.06
N ALA A 473 -19.20 17.96 18.21
CA ALA A 473 -18.34 17.18 19.08
C ALA A 473 -17.91 15.87 18.42
N LEU A 474 -16.72 15.39 18.76
CA LEU A 474 -16.23 14.09 18.32
C LEU A 474 -16.38 13.08 19.45
N ARG A 475 -17.23 12.07 19.32
CA ARG A 475 -17.47 11.08 20.37
C ARG A 475 -16.21 10.27 20.71
N GLY A 476 -16.24 9.59 21.85
CA GLY A 476 -15.15 8.70 22.28
C GLY A 476 -13.87 9.44 22.66
N ARG A 477 -12.71 8.80 22.45
CA ARG A 477 -11.40 9.29 22.94
C ARG A 477 -10.69 10.23 21.98
N ARG A 478 -11.02 10.16 20.69
CA ARG A 478 -10.39 10.96 19.63
C ARG A 478 -10.74 12.43 19.79
N GLY A 479 -9.86 13.29 19.29
CA GLY A 479 -9.99 14.73 19.41
C GLY A 479 -8.63 15.38 19.17
N GLY A 480 -8.46 16.57 19.73
CA GLY A 480 -7.18 17.26 19.76
C GLY A 480 -7.30 18.70 19.28
N SER A 481 -6.29 19.49 19.63
CA SER A 481 -6.24 20.90 19.27
C SER A 481 -6.26 21.14 17.76
N ALA A 482 -5.67 20.24 16.97
CA ALA A 482 -5.70 20.33 15.51
C ALA A 482 -7.14 20.24 14.95
N MET A 483 -7.95 19.30 15.45
CA MET A 483 -9.35 19.14 15.04
C MET A 483 -10.21 20.31 15.51
N ALA A 484 -10.03 20.77 16.76
CA ALA A 484 -10.75 21.91 17.30
C ALA A 484 -10.49 23.19 16.48
N ALA A 485 -9.22 23.47 16.18
CA ALA A 485 -8.82 24.61 15.37
C ALA A 485 -9.29 24.47 13.91
N ALA A 486 -9.25 23.25 13.34
CA ALA A 486 -9.77 22.98 12.01
C ALA A 486 -11.27 23.28 11.91
N ALA A 487 -12.06 22.89 12.91
CA ALA A 487 -13.48 23.21 12.99
C ALA A 487 -13.71 24.74 13.01
N VAL A 488 -12.99 25.48 13.87
CA VAL A 488 -13.06 26.95 13.88
C VAL A 488 -12.70 27.55 12.52
N ASN A 489 -11.61 27.08 11.90
CA ASN A 489 -11.14 27.59 10.61
C ASN A 489 -12.14 27.33 9.47
N ALA A 490 -12.85 26.20 9.49
CA ALA A 490 -13.90 25.89 8.52
C ALA A 490 -15.08 26.84 8.69
N LEU A 491 -15.54 27.06 9.92
CA LEU A 491 -16.64 27.98 10.22
C LEU A 491 -16.31 29.44 9.90
N ALA A 492 -15.03 29.84 10.00
CA ALA A 492 -14.60 31.20 9.76
C ALA A 492 -14.49 31.57 8.27
N GLY A 493 -14.05 30.64 7.41
CA GLY A 493 -13.69 30.96 6.03
C GLY A 493 -13.73 29.82 5.02
N GLY A 494 -14.41 28.69 5.34
CA GLY A 494 -14.64 27.58 4.41
C GLY A 494 -13.38 26.81 3.97
N LEU A 495 -13.52 26.04 2.88
CA LEU A 495 -12.41 25.40 2.14
C LEU A 495 -11.87 26.33 1.04
N GLU A 496 -10.55 26.28 0.77
CA GLU A 496 -9.92 26.98 -0.37
C GLU A 496 -9.97 26.13 -1.65
#